data_AF-A0A945F005-F1
#
_entry.id   AF-A0A945F005-F1
#
_cell.length_a   1.000
_cell.length_b   1.000
_cell.length_c   1.000
_cell.angle_alpha   90.00
_cell.angle_beta   90.00
_cell.angle_gamma   90.00
#
_symmetry.space_group_name_H-M   'P 1'
#
loop_
_entity.id
_entity.type
_entity.pdbx_description
1 polymer ?
#
loop_
_entity_poly.entity_id
_entity_poly.type
_entity_poly.pdbx_seq_one_letter_code
_entity_poly.pdbx_strand_id
1 'polypeptide(L)'
;MPNPKIPWGRIGIGILELIASVLLFFPKRIWLGSGLASGLMAGAVMMHLTMIGIEVKGDGGTLFYTAIITLILSLIILWSQKKDIPFLNL
;
A
#
# COMPACT_ATOMS: atom_id res chain seq x y z
N MET A 1 15.95 30.02 -9.96
CA MET A 1 15.53 29.10 -8.86
C MET A 1 14.67 28.01 -9.47
N PRO A 2 15.01 26.71 -9.32
CA PRO A 2 14.08 25.66 -9.72
C PRO A 2 12.84 25.73 -8.82
N ASN A 3 11.68 25.78 -9.46
CA ASN A 3 10.37 25.79 -8.81
C ASN A 3 10.24 24.51 -7.94
N PRO A 4 9.82 24.58 -6.66
CA PRO A 4 9.58 23.39 -5.87
C PRO A 4 8.45 22.60 -6.54
N LYS A 5 8.80 21.52 -7.25
CA LYS A 5 7.79 20.60 -7.79
C LYS A 5 7.12 19.96 -6.59
N ILE A 6 5.89 20.41 -6.29
CA ILE A 6 5.03 19.78 -5.30
C ILE A 6 4.98 18.29 -5.66
N PRO A 7 5.34 17.37 -4.75
CA PRO A 7 5.38 15.96 -5.06
C PRO A 7 3.94 15.42 -5.02
N TRP A 8 3.12 15.83 -5.99
CA TRP A 8 1.69 15.50 -6.08
C TRP A 8 1.42 14.00 -5.90
N GLY A 9 2.29 13.14 -6.46
CA GLY A 9 2.21 11.69 -6.27
C GLY A 9 2.35 11.25 -4.82
N ARG A 10 3.28 11.83 -4.05
CA ARG A 10 3.46 11.49 -2.62
C ARG A 10 2.26 11.94 -1.78
N ILE A 11 1.71 13.11 -2.07
CA ILE A 11 0.52 13.62 -1.35
C ILE A 11 -0.68 12.74 -1.66
N GLY A 12 -0.89 12.38 -2.93
CA GLY A 12 -1.99 11.49 -3.34
C GLY A 12 -1.88 10.10 -2.69
N ILE A 13 -0.68 9.51 -2.68
CA ILE A 13 -0.42 8.22 -2.03
C ILE A 13 -0.70 8.32 -0.52
N GLY A 14 -0.21 9.36 0.16
CA GLY A 14 -0.46 9.56 1.59
C GLY A 14 -1.95 9.70 1.94
N ILE A 15 -2.74 10.35 1.09
CA ILE A 15 -4.21 10.43 1.27
C ILE A 15 -4.84 9.05 1.11
N LEU A 16 -4.44 8.27 0.10
CA LEU A 16 -4.95 6.92 -0.14
C LEU A 16 -4.58 5.96 1.00
N GLU A 17 -3.38 6.07 1.56
CA GLU A 17 -2.94 5.31 2.73
C GLU A 17 -3.76 5.66 3.98
N LEU A 18 -4.08 6.94 4.18
CA LEU A 18 -4.96 7.37 5.26
C LEU A 18 -6.36 6.78 5.10
N ILE A 19 -6.92 6.82 3.89
CA ILE A 19 -8.21 6.20 3.58
C ILE A 19 -8.15 4.70 3.87
N ALA A 20 -7.12 3.99 3.39
CA ALA A 20 -6.95 2.56 3.63
C ALA A 20 -6.90 2.22 5.13
N SER A 21 -6.14 3.00 5.92
CA SER A 21 -6.04 2.77 7.37
C SER A 21 -7.36 3.05 8.10
N VAL A 22 -8.12 4.10 7.73
CA VAL A 22 -9.45 4.37 8.27
C VAL A 22 -10.42 3.24 7.93
N LEU A 23 -10.37 2.70 6.71
CA LEU A 23 -11.24 1.60 6.30
C LEU A 23 -10.97 0.29 7.07
N LEU A 24 -9.71 0.04 7.45
CA LEU A 24 -9.34 -1.13 8.27
C LEU A 24 -9.94 -1.10 9.68
N PHE A 25 -10.32 0.07 10.20
CA PHE A 25 -10.99 0.18 11.51
C PHE A 25 -12.46 -0.26 11.49
N PHE A 26 -13.10 -0.30 10.32
CA PHE A 26 -14.51 -0.69 10.21
C PHE A 26 -14.63 -2.17 9.82
N PRO A 27 -15.13 -3.06 10.69
CA PRO A 27 -15.14 -4.51 10.47
C PRO A 27 -15.82 -4.93 9.16
N LYS A 28 -16.88 -4.23 8.74
CA LYS A 28 -17.60 -4.50 7.47
C LYS A 28 -16.87 -4.02 6.21
N ARG A 29 -15.80 -3.24 6.35
CA ARG A 29 -15.04 -2.61 5.25
C ARG A 29 -13.55 -2.95 5.29
N ILE A 30 -13.14 -3.90 6.14
CA ILE A 30 -11.73 -4.33 6.23
C ILE A 30 -11.25 -4.80 4.86
N TRP A 31 -12.07 -5.54 4.10
CA TRP A 31 -11.68 -6.02 2.77
C TRP A 31 -11.36 -4.89 1.79
N LEU A 32 -12.08 -3.76 1.85
CA LEU A 32 -11.77 -2.58 1.03
C LEU A 32 -10.46 -1.92 1.48
N GLY A 33 -10.26 -1.79 2.80
CA GLY A 33 -9.05 -1.21 3.38
C GLY A 33 -7.80 -2.04 3.09
N SER A 34 -7.87 -3.36 3.28
CA SER A 34 -6.78 -4.29 3.00
C SER A 34 -6.52 -4.43 1.50
N GLY A 35 -7.56 -4.38 0.66
CA GLY A 35 -7.43 -4.34 -0.80
C GLY A 35 -6.70 -3.09 -1.28
N LEU A 36 -7.10 -1.91 -0.80
CA LEU A 36 -6.43 -0.64 -1.09
C LEU A 36 -4.97 -0.65 -0.62
N ALA A 37 -4.71 -1.08 0.62
CA ALA A 37 -3.36 -1.19 1.16
C ALA A 37 -2.49 -2.13 0.32
N SER A 38 -3.03 -3.28 -0.09
CA SER A 38 -2.32 -4.23 -0.96
C SER A 38 -1.99 -3.61 -2.32
N GLY A 39 -2.93 -2.88 -2.93
CA GLY A 39 -2.69 -2.19 -4.20
C GLY A 39 -1.62 -1.12 -4.10
N LEU A 40 -1.64 -0.32 -3.04
CA LEU A 40 -0.64 0.73 -2.79
C LEU A 40 0.76 0.13 -2.57
N MET A 41 0.88 -0.89 -1.72
CA MET A 41 2.16 -1.55 -1.45
C MET A 41 2.68 -2.31 -2.67
N ALA A 42 1.81 -2.95 -3.47
CA ALA A 42 2.21 -3.58 -4.73
C ALA A 42 2.75 -2.54 -5.73
N GLY A 43 2.11 -1.37 -5.82
CA GLY A 43 2.62 -0.24 -6.59
C GLY A 43 3.98 0.26 -6.10
N ALA A 44 4.15 0.37 -4.78
CA ALA A 44 5.42 0.76 -4.17
C ALA A 44 6.55 -0.25 -4.47
N VAL A 45 6.27 -1.56 -4.36
CA VAL A 45 7.21 -2.63 -4.69
C VAL A 45 7.59 -2.59 -6.17
N MET A 46 6.62 -2.44 -7.08
CA MET A 46 6.90 -2.29 -8.52
C MET A 46 7.76 -1.06 -8.80
N MET A 47 7.53 0.06 -8.12
CA MET A 47 8.32 1.28 -8.30
C MET A 47 9.78 1.10 -7.85
N HIS A 48 10.01 0.35 -6.77
CA HIS A 48 11.37 -0.03 -6.34
C HIS A 48 12.04 -0.95 -7.36
N LEU A 49 11.32 -1.92 -7.92
CA LEU A 49 11.88 -2.85 -8.92
C LEU A 49 12.17 -2.17 -10.27
N THR A 50 11.40 -1.15 -10.66
CA THR A 50 11.48 -0.56 -12.01
C THR A 50 12.25 0.75 -12.07
N MET A 51 12.07 1.66 -11.10
CA MET A 51 12.58 3.03 -11.18
C MET A 51 13.58 3.41 -10.10
N ILE A 52 13.36 2.98 -8.85
CA ILE A 52 14.13 3.50 -7.71
C ILE A 52 15.32 2.59 -7.36
N GLY A 53 15.16 1.27 -7.49
CA GLY A 53 16.08 0.27 -6.95
C GLY A 53 15.66 -0.21 -5.56
N ILE A 54 16.39 -1.21 -5.04
CA ILE A 54 16.15 -1.79 -3.71
C ILE A 54 16.54 -0.79 -2.62
N GLU A 55 17.71 -0.16 -2.76
CA GLU A 55 18.26 0.78 -1.78
C GLU A 55 17.99 2.22 -2.20
N VAL A 56 17.40 3.00 -1.30
CA VAL A 56 17.04 4.40 -1.55
C VAL A 56 17.77 5.29 -0.57
N LYS A 57 18.62 6.19 -1.05
CA LYS A 57 19.38 7.15 -0.21
C LYS A 57 20.22 6.51 0.92
N GLY A 58 20.73 5.30 0.73
CA GLY A 58 21.53 4.63 1.74
C GLY A 58 20.73 3.93 2.84
N ASP A 59 19.45 3.61 2.61
CA ASP A 59 18.56 2.97 3.60
C ASP A 59 18.76 1.45 3.76
N GLY A 60 19.72 0.86 3.04
CA GLY A 60 19.97 -0.58 3.03
C GLY A 60 18.79 -1.44 2.56
N GLY A 61 17.81 -0.86 1.86
CA GLY A 61 16.61 -1.55 1.39
C GLY A 61 15.44 -1.56 2.37
N THR A 62 15.51 -0.79 3.46
CA THR A 62 14.45 -0.76 4.49
C THR A 62 13.07 -0.45 3.90
N LEU A 63 12.95 0.54 2.99
CA LEU A 63 11.68 0.89 2.35
C LEU A 63 11.12 -0.24 1.49
N PHE A 64 12.00 -0.98 0.80
CA PHE A 64 11.59 -2.10 -0.03
C PHE A 64 11.10 -3.28 0.82
N TYR A 65 11.87 -3.67 1.84
CA TYR A 65 11.49 -4.78 2.71
C TYR A 65 10.22 -4.49 3.51
N THR A 66 10.08 -3.27 4.02
CA THR A 66 8.84 -2.87 4.73
C THR A 66 7.64 -2.90 3.78
N ALA A 67 7.77 -2.41 2.54
CA ALA A 67 6.70 -2.51 1.54
C ALA A 67 6.30 -3.97 1.24
N ILE A 68 7.26 -4.90 1.12
CA ILE A 68 6.98 -6.33 0.93
C ILE A 68 6.25 -6.92 2.15
N ILE A 69 6.75 -6.65 3.37
CA ILE A 69 6.14 -7.18 4.59
C ILE A 69 4.70 -6.67 4.72
N THR A 70 4.48 -5.37 4.51
CA THR A 70 3.15 -4.78 4.58
C THR A 70 2.23 -5.33 3.49
N LEU A 71 2.73 -5.57 2.27
CA LEU A 71 1.99 -6.23 1.19
C LEU A 71 1.54 -7.64 1.58
N ILE A 72 2.43 -8.44 2.18
CA ILE A 72 2.10 -9.79 2.64
C ILE A 72 1.04 -9.74 3.75
N LEU A 73 1.20 -8.86 4.73
CA LEU A 73 0.25 -8.69 5.82
C LEU A 73 -1.13 -8.24 5.31
N SER A 74 -1.18 -7.28 4.39
CA SER A 74 -2.44 -6.80 3.83
C SER A 74 -3.13 -7.87 2.99
N LEU A 75 -2.38 -8.71 2.27
CA LEU A 75 -2.91 -9.88 1.56
C LEU A 75 -3.47 -10.94 2.51
N ILE A 76 -2.80 -11.20 3.64
CA ILE A 76 -3.31 -12.12 4.67
C ILE A 76 -4.64 -11.61 5.23
N ILE A 77 -4.74 -10.32 5.56
CA ILE A 77 -5.98 -9.70 6.05
C ILE A 77 -7.08 -9.78 4.99
N LEU A 78 -6.77 -9.44 3.74
CA LEU A 78 -7.70 -9.54 2.63
C LEU A 78 -8.22 -10.97 2.45
N TRP A 79 -7.33 -11.96 2.58
CA TRP A 79 -7.71 -13.37 2.47
C TRP A 79 -8.52 -13.85 3.66
N SER A 80 -8.24 -13.36 4.87
CA SER A 80 -9.04 -13.63 6.07
C SER A 80 -10.46 -13.07 5.95
N GLN A 81 -10.60 -11.89 5.34
CA GLN A 81 -11.87 -11.20 5.12
C GLN A 81 -12.58 -11.62 3.82
N LYS A 82 -12.13 -12.71 3.16
CA LYS A 82 -12.72 -13.18 1.89
C LYS A 82 -14.23 -13.42 1.95
N LYS A 83 -14.75 -13.83 3.10
CA LYS A 83 -16.17 -14.13 3.33
C LYS A 83 -17.04 -12.87 3.35
N ASP A 84 -16.45 -11.73 3.65
CA ASP A 84 -17.12 -10.43 3.68
C ASP A 84 -17.00 -9.70 2.32
N ILE A 85 -16.35 -10.30 1.33
CA ILE A 85 -16.23 -9.74 -0.02
C ILE A 85 -17.51 -10.06 -0.79
N PRO A 86 -18.36 -9.07 -1.12
CA PRO A 86 -19.66 -9.30 -1.75
C PRO A 86 -19.58 -9.92 -3.16
N PHE A 87 -18.40 -9.86 -3.80
CA PHE A 87 -18.16 -10.39 -5.15
C PHE A 87 -17.49 -11.77 -5.16
N LEU A 88 -16.96 -12.23 -4.01
CA LEU A 88 -16.24 -13.49 -3.89
C LEU A 88 -17.05 -14.43 -2.97
N ASN A 89 -18.14 -14.97 -3.50
CA ASN A 89 -18.86 -16.07 -2.83
C ASN A 89 -18.04 -17.36 -2.96
N LEU A 90 -17.15 -17.62 -1.99
CA LEU A 90 -16.41 -18.87 -1.84
C LEU A 90 -16.77 -19.58 -0.53
#